data_AF-A0A376TGT3-F1
#
_entry.id   AF-A0A376TGT3-F1
#
_cell.length_a   1.000
_cell.length_b   1.000
_cell.length_c   1.000
_cell.angle_alpha   90.00
_cell.angle_beta   90.00
_cell.angle_gamma   90.00
#
_symmetry.space_group_name_H-M   'P 1'
#
loop_
_entity.id
_entity.type
_entity.pdbx_description
1 polymer ?
#
loop_
_entity_poly.entity_id
_entity_poly.type
_entity_poly.pdbx_seq_one_letter_code
_entity_poly.pdbx_strand_id
1 'polypeptide(L)'
;MTPILNHYFARINWSGAAAVNIDTLRALHLKHNCTIPFENLDVLLPREIQLDDQSLEEKLVIARRGGYCFEQNGVFERVLRELGFNVRSLLGRVVLSNPPALPPRTHRLLLVELEEEKWIADVRFRWADANRADSFSFRSPADHATRRVSVVAGG
;
A
#
# COMPACT_ATOMS: atom_id res chain seq x y z
N MET A 1 -4.14 1.51 22.13
CA MET A 1 -3.72 0.95 20.83
C MET A 1 -4.74 -0.10 20.44
N THR A 2 -5.31 -0.05 19.24
CA THR A 2 -6.40 -0.96 18.82
C THR A 2 -5.87 -2.37 18.52
N PRO A 3 -6.72 -3.42 18.53
CA PRO A 3 -6.27 -4.80 18.34
C PRO A 3 -5.47 -5.02 17.04
N ILE A 4 -5.95 -4.46 15.93
CA ILE A 4 -5.28 -4.54 14.62
C ILE A 4 -3.88 -3.95 14.66
N LEU A 5 -3.65 -2.81 15.34
CA LEU A 5 -2.33 -2.21 15.44
C LEU A 5 -1.35 -3.12 16.17
N ASN A 6 -1.79 -3.78 17.24
CA ASN A 6 -0.95 -4.73 17.98
C ASN A 6 -0.55 -5.93 17.10
N HIS A 7 -1.53 -6.54 16.42
CA HIS A 7 -1.28 -7.67 15.53
C HIS A 7 -0.39 -7.28 14.34
N TYR A 8 -0.67 -6.13 13.73
CA TYR A 8 0.09 -5.63 12.60
C TYR A 8 1.53 -5.29 12.98
N PHE A 9 1.75 -4.58 14.09
CA PHE A 9 3.10 -4.27 14.56
C PHE A 9 3.89 -5.53 14.91
N ALA A 10 3.25 -6.55 15.49
CA ALA A 10 3.87 -7.86 15.67
C ALA A 10 4.20 -8.53 14.33
N ARG A 11 3.33 -8.42 13.31
CA ARG A 11 3.54 -9.01 11.98
C ARG A 11 4.71 -8.41 11.23
N ILE A 12 4.93 -7.09 11.36
CA ILE A 12 5.97 -6.35 10.63
C ILE A 12 7.24 -6.11 11.49
N ASN A 13 7.28 -6.64 12.71
CA ASN A 13 8.35 -6.42 13.69
C ASN A 13 8.61 -4.93 13.94
N TRP A 14 7.55 -4.20 14.27
CA TRP A 14 7.58 -2.78 14.62
C TRP A 14 7.74 -2.60 16.14
N SER A 15 8.72 -1.80 16.53
CA SER A 15 9.03 -1.49 17.93
C SER A 15 9.16 0.02 18.21
N GLY A 16 8.89 0.87 17.21
CA GLY A 16 9.00 2.32 17.32
C GLY A 16 7.71 2.98 17.82
N ALA A 17 7.81 4.26 18.22
CA ALA A 17 6.61 5.08 18.36
C ALA A 17 5.97 5.30 16.98
N ALA A 18 4.64 5.27 16.92
CA ALA A 18 3.89 5.45 15.67
C ALA A 18 3.13 6.78 15.69
N ALA A 19 3.86 7.88 15.50
CA ALA A 19 3.29 9.22 15.40
C ALA A 19 2.82 9.51 13.97
N VAL A 20 1.86 10.42 13.81
CA VAL A 20 1.38 10.86 12.49
C VAL A 20 2.39 11.82 11.87
N ASN A 21 3.45 11.28 11.27
CA ASN A 21 4.50 12.03 10.58
C ASN A 21 5.10 11.23 9.42
N ILE A 22 5.93 11.90 8.60
CA ILE A 22 6.47 11.32 7.37
C ILE A 22 7.45 10.17 7.64
N ASP A 23 8.21 10.24 8.73
CA ASP A 23 9.19 9.21 9.08
C ASP A 23 8.51 7.90 9.47
N THR A 24 7.43 7.99 10.26
CA THR A 24 6.60 6.83 10.62
C THR A 24 5.97 6.22 9.37
N LEU A 25 5.41 7.05 8.49
CA LEU A 25 4.77 6.59 7.27
C LEU A 25 5.77 5.85 6.34
N ARG A 26 6.97 6.40 6.15
CA ARG A 26 8.07 5.78 5.38
C ARG A 26 8.51 4.45 5.99
N ALA A 27 8.74 4.44 7.29
CA ALA A 27 9.23 3.26 7.98
C ALA A 27 8.19 2.12 8.01
N LEU A 28 6.91 2.44 8.20
CA LEU A 28 5.82 1.46 8.13
C LEU A 28 5.68 0.86 6.73
N HIS A 29 5.75 1.67 5.68
CA HIS A 29 5.68 1.21 4.29
C HIS A 29 6.84 0.29 3.93
N LEU A 30 8.08 0.66 4.30
CA LEU A 30 9.25 -0.19 4.09
C LEU A 30 9.11 -1.52 4.84
N LYS A 31 8.73 -1.49 6.12
CA LYS A 31 8.54 -2.69 6.95
C LYS A 31 7.43 -3.59 6.40
N HIS A 32 6.32 -3.01 5.93
CA HIS A 32 5.25 -3.75 5.28
C HIS A 32 5.78 -4.51 4.06
N ASN A 33 6.42 -3.81 3.12
CA ASN A 33 6.95 -4.42 1.90
C ASN A 33 8.02 -5.49 2.16
N CYS A 34 8.80 -5.34 3.22
CA CYS A 34 9.81 -6.33 3.59
C CYS A 34 9.25 -7.57 4.30
N THR A 35 8.03 -7.52 4.83
CA THR A 35 7.50 -8.57 5.71
C THR A 35 6.25 -9.26 5.16
N ILE A 36 5.37 -8.55 4.45
CA ILE A 36 4.12 -9.08 3.90
C ILE A 36 4.31 -9.27 2.39
N PRO A 37 4.46 -10.52 1.91
CA PRO A 37 4.80 -10.78 0.52
C PRO A 37 3.63 -10.43 -0.41
N PHE A 38 3.93 -9.94 -1.61
CA PHE A 38 2.95 -9.88 -2.69
C PHE A 38 2.74 -11.29 -3.26
N GLU A 39 1.49 -11.75 -3.33
CA GLU A 39 1.15 -13.06 -3.87
C GLU A 39 -0.29 -13.08 -4.44
N ASN A 40 -0.56 -14.06 -5.28
CA ASN A 40 -1.86 -14.29 -5.93
C ASN A 40 -2.28 -15.77 -5.83
N LEU A 41 -1.85 -16.49 -4.79
CA LEU A 41 -2.08 -17.92 -4.63
C LEU A 41 -3.55 -18.26 -4.53
N ASP A 42 -4.36 -17.45 -3.85
CA ASP A 42 -5.80 -17.70 -3.75
C ASP A 42 -6.49 -17.59 -5.12
N VAL A 43 -6.01 -16.71 -6.00
CA VAL A 43 -6.51 -16.62 -7.39
C VAL A 43 -6.19 -17.88 -8.17
N LEU A 44 -4.98 -18.43 -7.99
CA LEU A 44 -4.53 -19.65 -8.66
C LEU A 44 -5.21 -20.92 -8.10
N LEU A 45 -5.65 -20.88 -6.83
CA LEU A 45 -6.32 -21.97 -6.11
C LEU A 45 -7.85 -21.85 -6.11
N PRO A 46 -8.43 -21.23 -7.15
CA PRO A 46 -9.78 -20.65 -7.19
C PRO A 46 -10.48 -20.39 -5.84
N ARG A 47 -9.81 -19.69 -4.92
CA ARG A 47 -10.39 -19.25 -3.64
C ARG A 47 -10.92 -17.84 -3.78
N GLU A 48 -12.06 -17.59 -3.12
CA GLU A 48 -12.65 -16.26 -3.06
C GLU A 48 -11.74 -15.29 -2.27
N ILE A 49 -11.64 -14.06 -2.76
CA ILE A 49 -10.86 -13.00 -2.11
C ILE A 49 -11.82 -12.10 -1.35
N GLN A 50 -11.74 -12.16 -0.02
CA GLN A 50 -12.50 -11.29 0.86
C GLN A 50 -11.72 -10.00 1.13
N LEU A 51 -12.38 -8.84 0.99
CA LEU A 51 -11.76 -7.51 1.11
C LEU A 51 -12.28 -6.70 2.29
N ASP A 52 -13.10 -7.29 3.16
CA ASP A 52 -13.51 -6.66 4.41
C ASP A 52 -12.35 -6.63 5.41
N ASP A 53 -12.42 -5.68 6.34
CA ASP A 53 -11.35 -5.39 7.29
C ASP A 53 -10.94 -6.60 8.14
N GLN A 54 -11.91 -7.44 8.52
CA GLN A 54 -11.66 -8.61 9.37
C GLN A 54 -10.94 -9.70 8.58
N SER A 55 -11.45 -10.08 7.41
CA SER A 55 -10.83 -11.11 6.56
C SER A 55 -9.41 -10.73 6.14
N LEU A 56 -9.16 -9.46 5.87
CA LEU A 56 -7.84 -8.95 5.51
C LEU A 56 -6.84 -9.07 6.67
N GLU A 57 -7.26 -8.73 7.90
CA GLU A 57 -6.45 -8.90 9.10
C GLU A 57 -6.14 -10.38 9.36
N GLU A 58 -7.17 -11.23 9.30
CA GLU A 58 -7.02 -12.68 9.51
C GLU A 58 -6.03 -13.29 8.51
N LYS A 59 -6.13 -12.92 7.24
CA LYS A 59 -5.26 -13.47 6.18
C LYS A 59 -3.84 -12.91 6.24
N LEU A 60 -3.67 -11.60 6.10
CA LEU A 60 -2.35 -10.99 5.89
C LEU A 60 -1.55 -10.87 7.20
N VAL A 61 -2.25 -10.62 8.32
CA VAL A 61 -1.62 -10.33 9.61
C VAL A 61 -1.54 -11.59 10.46
N ILE A 62 -2.66 -12.22 10.77
CA ILE A 62 -2.72 -13.35 11.72
C ILE A 62 -2.17 -14.63 11.08
N ALA A 63 -2.69 -15.03 9.91
CA ALA A 63 -2.23 -16.21 9.17
C ALA A 63 -0.88 -15.98 8.45
N ARG A 64 -0.31 -14.77 8.57
CA ARG A 64 0.98 -14.36 8.00
C ARG A 64 1.12 -14.60 6.49
N ARG A 65 0.02 -14.58 5.76
CA ARG A 65 0.03 -14.69 4.29
C ARG A 65 0.30 -13.36 3.61
N GLY A 66 0.39 -13.41 2.29
CA GLY A 66 0.45 -12.23 1.44
C GLY A 66 -0.90 -11.95 0.79
N GLY A 67 -0.88 -10.97 -0.12
CA GLY A 67 -2.01 -10.69 -1.01
C GLY A 67 -1.58 -9.79 -2.16
N TYR A 68 -2.52 -9.52 -3.05
CA TYR A 68 -2.33 -8.57 -4.15
C TYR A 68 -2.68 -7.12 -3.73
N CYS A 69 -2.70 -6.18 -4.69
CA CYS A 69 -2.79 -4.75 -4.38
C CYS A 69 -4.03 -4.32 -3.59
N PHE A 70 -5.19 -4.97 -3.77
CA PHE A 70 -6.40 -4.60 -3.02
C PHE A 70 -6.33 -4.99 -1.55
N GLU A 71 -5.67 -6.11 -1.24
CA GLU A 71 -5.53 -6.64 0.12
C GLU A 71 -4.42 -5.91 0.87
N GLN A 72 -3.25 -5.78 0.24
CA GLN A 72 -2.08 -5.12 0.81
C GLN A 72 -2.39 -3.67 1.18
N ASN A 73 -2.87 -2.89 0.20
CA ASN A 73 -3.24 -1.49 0.45
C ASN A 73 -4.51 -1.37 1.31
N GLY A 74 -5.36 -2.40 1.38
CA GLY A 74 -6.50 -2.44 2.29
C GLY A 74 -6.10 -2.51 3.75
N VAL A 75 -5.26 -3.48 4.12
CA VAL A 75 -4.70 -3.57 5.48
C VAL A 75 -3.91 -2.31 5.82
N PHE A 76 -3.09 -1.83 4.89
CA PHE A 76 -2.26 -0.66 5.13
C PHE A 76 -3.09 0.61 5.34
N GLU A 77 -4.16 0.81 4.57
CA GLU A 77 -5.11 1.91 4.78
C GLU A 77 -5.76 1.85 6.15
N ARG A 78 -6.23 0.66 6.58
CA ARG A 78 -6.83 0.46 7.90
C ARG A 78 -5.83 0.82 9.01
N VAL A 79 -4.61 0.33 8.93
CA VAL A 79 -3.54 0.63 9.91
C VAL A 79 -3.24 2.13 9.97
N LEU A 80 -3.08 2.79 8.82
CA LEU A 80 -2.81 4.23 8.77
C LEU A 80 -3.96 5.05 9.36
N ARG A 81 -5.21 4.67 9.06
CA ARG A 81 -6.40 5.32 9.63
C ARG A 81 -6.46 5.16 11.16
N GLU A 82 -6.18 3.97 11.67
CA GLU A 82 -6.15 3.67 13.11
C GLU A 82 -5.02 4.43 13.85
N LEU A 83 -3.93 4.75 13.15
CA LEU A 83 -2.87 5.61 13.66
C LEU A 83 -3.21 7.11 13.60
N GLY A 84 -4.31 7.48 12.95
CA GLY A 84 -4.76 8.86 12.81
C GLY A 84 -4.26 9.58 11.55
N PHE A 85 -3.69 8.87 10.57
CA PHE A 85 -3.42 9.47 9.27
C PHE A 85 -4.72 9.75 8.51
N ASN A 86 -4.77 10.90 7.82
CA ASN A 86 -5.80 11.15 6.83
C ASN A 86 -5.45 10.39 5.54
N VAL A 87 -6.11 9.26 5.32
CA VAL A 87 -5.80 8.34 4.22
C VAL A 87 -7.07 7.88 3.51
N ARG A 88 -6.98 7.77 2.18
CA ARG A 88 -8.03 7.18 1.33
C ARG A 88 -7.47 6.39 0.17
N SER A 89 -8.24 5.41 -0.27
CA SER A 89 -7.95 4.66 -1.49
C SER A 89 -8.13 5.48 -2.77
N LEU A 90 -7.26 5.21 -3.73
CA LEU A 90 -7.37 5.59 -5.14
C LEU A 90 -7.34 4.32 -6.00
N LEU A 91 -7.90 4.45 -7.20
CA LEU A 91 -7.81 3.41 -8.23
C LEU A 91 -7.03 3.92 -9.45
N GLY A 92 -6.03 3.15 -9.85
CA GLY A 92 -5.16 3.40 -10.98
C GLY A 92 -5.36 2.42 -12.13
N ARG A 93 -4.94 2.84 -13.32
CA ARG A 93 -4.89 2.03 -14.55
C ARG A 93 -3.43 1.59 -14.78
N VAL A 94 -3.20 0.31 -14.99
CA VAL A 94 -1.84 -0.23 -15.20
C VAL A 94 -1.49 -0.19 -16.69
N VAL A 95 -0.61 0.72 -17.10
CA VAL A 95 -0.24 0.95 -18.51
C VAL A 95 1.17 0.43 -18.89
N LEU A 96 1.76 -0.44 -18.05
CA LEU A 96 3.14 -0.93 -18.23
C LEU A 96 3.37 -1.66 -19.56
N SER A 97 2.34 -2.31 -20.10
CA SER A 97 2.40 -3.03 -21.38
C SER A 97 2.15 -2.14 -22.61
N ASN A 98 2.09 -0.81 -22.44
CA ASN A 98 1.69 0.15 -23.46
C ASN A 98 0.43 -0.29 -24.24
N PRO A 99 -0.71 -0.50 -23.53
CA PRO A 99 -1.91 -1.04 -24.16
C PRO A 99 -2.49 -0.06 -25.20
N PRO A 100 -3.11 -0.56 -26.28
CA PRO A 100 -3.67 0.27 -27.34
C PRO A 100 -4.86 1.12 -26.90
N ALA A 101 -5.47 0.80 -25.75
CA ALA A 101 -6.55 1.55 -25.13
C ALA A 101 -6.33 1.63 -23.61
N LEU A 102 -6.97 2.61 -22.96
CA LEU A 102 -6.88 2.77 -21.51
C LEU A 102 -7.49 1.55 -20.80
N PRO A 103 -6.69 0.78 -20.03
CA PRO A 103 -7.17 -0.43 -19.37
C PRO A 103 -8.08 -0.07 -18.19
N PRO A 104 -8.87 -1.03 -17.67
CA PRO A 104 -9.70 -0.82 -16.49
C PRO A 104 -8.87 -0.40 -15.26
N ARG A 105 -9.57 0.15 -14.26
CA ARG A 105 -8.99 0.55 -12.98
C ARG A 105 -8.78 -0.68 -12.09
N THR A 106 -7.63 -1.33 -12.23
CA THR A 106 -7.31 -2.62 -11.60
C THR A 106 -6.26 -2.53 -10.50
N HIS A 107 -5.77 -1.33 -10.17
CA HIS A 107 -4.75 -1.14 -9.15
C HIS A 107 -5.26 -0.25 -8.01
N ARG A 108 -5.23 -0.76 -6.78
CA ARG A 108 -5.49 0.04 -5.57
C ARG A 108 -4.17 0.62 -5.05
N LEU A 109 -4.18 1.89 -4.70
CA LEU A 109 -3.09 2.62 -4.04
C LEU A 109 -3.69 3.64 -3.05
N LEU A 110 -2.87 4.25 -2.20
CA LEU A 110 -3.35 5.17 -1.15
C LEU A 110 -2.88 6.60 -1.39
N LEU A 111 -3.77 7.54 -1.08
CA LEU A 111 -3.44 8.95 -0.90
C LEU A 111 -3.44 9.26 0.61
N VAL A 112 -2.33 9.81 1.10
CA VAL A 112 -2.16 10.25 2.48
C VAL A 112 -1.98 11.77 2.48
N GLU A 113 -2.79 12.48 3.25
CA GLU A 113 -2.67 13.92 3.45
C GLU A 113 -1.93 14.17 4.76
N LEU A 114 -0.78 14.85 4.69
CA LEU A 114 0.12 15.05 5.83
C LEU A 114 0.87 16.37 5.65
N GLU A 115 0.88 17.22 6.68
CA GLU A 115 1.61 18.50 6.68
C GLU A 115 1.24 19.39 5.46
N GLU A 116 -0.05 19.45 5.12
CA GLU A 116 -0.60 20.16 3.94
C GLU A 116 -0.17 19.59 2.57
N GLU A 117 0.64 18.52 2.57
CA GLU A 117 1.09 17.82 1.38
C GLU A 117 0.29 16.54 1.12
N LYS A 118 0.32 16.12 -0.15
CA LYS A 118 -0.36 14.92 -0.64
C LYS A 118 0.65 13.87 -1.03
N TRP A 119 0.64 12.74 -0.34
CA TRP A 119 1.57 11.64 -0.52
C TRP A 119 0.87 10.44 -1.14
N ILE A 120 1.52 9.81 -2.11
CA ILE A 120 1.10 8.50 -2.60
C ILE A 120 1.87 7.41 -1.85
N ALA A 121 1.12 6.47 -1.27
CA ALA A 121 1.64 5.25 -0.67
C ALA A 121 1.08 4.03 -1.39
N ASP A 122 1.96 3.10 -1.77
CA ASP A 122 1.58 1.87 -2.45
C ASP A 122 2.48 0.73 -1.97
N VAL A 123 1.93 -0.17 -1.14
CA VAL A 123 2.68 -1.27 -0.50
C VAL A 123 2.63 -2.56 -1.33
N ARG A 124 3.13 -2.47 -2.58
CA ARG A 124 3.30 -3.62 -3.46
C ARG A 124 4.77 -3.96 -3.62
N PHE A 125 5.14 -5.18 -3.29
CA PHE A 125 6.50 -5.65 -3.52
C PHE A 125 6.70 -6.09 -4.97
N ARG A 126 7.51 -5.30 -5.69
CA ARG A 126 8.59 -5.71 -6.62
C ARG A 126 8.26 -6.71 -7.75
N TRP A 127 7.75 -6.20 -8.87
CA TRP A 127 8.03 -6.79 -10.20
C TRP A 127 8.63 -5.81 -11.21
N ALA A 128 8.47 -4.49 -11.01
CA ALA A 128 9.00 -3.50 -11.96
C ALA A 128 10.44 -3.05 -11.70
N ASP A 129 10.99 -3.21 -10.48
CA ASP A 129 12.36 -2.77 -10.17
C ASP A 129 12.98 -3.66 -9.07
N ALA A 130 13.69 -4.73 -9.46
CA ALA A 130 14.42 -5.59 -8.53
C ALA A 130 15.54 -4.86 -7.75
N ASN A 131 15.98 -3.68 -8.22
CA ASN A 131 17.20 -3.00 -7.76
C ASN A 131 17.00 -1.79 -6.84
N ARG A 132 15.78 -1.39 -6.49
CA ARG A 132 15.55 -0.29 -5.52
C ARG A 132 14.29 -0.56 -4.71
N ALA A 133 14.44 -0.76 -3.39
CA ALA A 133 13.34 -0.92 -2.45
C ALA A 133 12.50 0.38 -2.27
N ASP A 134 13.02 1.51 -2.79
CA ASP A 134 12.49 2.85 -2.49
C ASP A 134 11.68 3.48 -3.64
N SER A 135 11.53 2.81 -4.79
CA SER A 135 11.18 3.50 -6.05
C SER A 135 9.69 3.69 -6.36
N PHE A 136 8.77 3.22 -5.52
CA PHE A 136 7.32 3.50 -5.62
C PHE A 136 6.76 4.31 -4.44
N SER A 137 7.65 4.67 -3.52
CA SER A 137 7.33 5.07 -2.16
C SER A 137 7.49 6.58 -2.02
N PHE A 138 6.38 7.26 -1.72
CA PHE A 138 6.33 8.64 -1.24
C PHE A 138 6.81 9.71 -2.20
N ARG A 139 5.87 10.50 -2.72
CA ARG A 139 6.19 11.79 -3.33
C ARG A 139 5.19 12.84 -2.88
N SER A 140 5.72 13.98 -2.44
CA SER A 140 5.03 15.26 -2.57
C SER A 140 4.98 15.64 -4.06
N PRO A 141 3.92 16.28 -4.55
CA PRO A 141 3.84 16.76 -5.94
C PRO A 141 5.01 17.67 -6.36
N ALA A 142 5.78 18.20 -5.41
CA ALA A 142 6.92 19.10 -5.63
C ALA A 142 8.26 18.40 -5.95
N ASP A 143 8.38 17.07 -5.85
CA ASP A 143 9.68 16.38 -5.99
C ASP A 143 9.98 15.91 -7.43
N HIS A 144 11.06 16.43 -8.02
CA HIS A 144 11.39 16.35 -9.46
C HIS A 144 12.30 15.17 -9.87
N ALA A 145 12.71 14.26 -8.99
CA ALA A 145 13.66 13.20 -9.37
C ALA A 145 13.01 11.99 -10.09
N THR A 146 13.36 11.79 -11.36
CA THR A 146 13.40 10.56 -12.20
C THR A 146 12.11 9.75 -12.50
N ARG A 147 10.98 9.91 -11.80
CA ARG A 147 9.66 9.42 -12.25
C ARG A 147 8.55 10.38 -11.82
N ARG A 148 7.94 11.09 -12.78
CA ARG A 148 6.91 12.12 -12.55
C ARG A 148 5.54 11.44 -12.32
N VAL A 149 4.95 11.64 -11.13
CA VAL A 149 3.51 11.42 -10.95
C VAL A 149 2.80 12.65 -11.50
N SER A 150 2.35 12.56 -12.75
CA SER A 150 1.54 13.62 -13.35
C SER A 150 0.08 13.37 -13.00
N VAL A 151 -0.55 14.33 -12.30
CA VAL A 151 -2.02 14.37 -12.21
C VAL A 151 -2.53 14.72 -13.61
N VAL A 152 -2.99 13.72 -14.34
CA VAL A 152 -3.70 13.93 -15.61
C VAL A 152 -5.14 14.23 -15.23
N ALA A 153 -5.60 15.46 -15.46
CA ALA A 153 -7.01 15.81 -15.30
C ALA A 153 -7.83 14.85 -16.17
N GLY A 154 -8.74 14.09 -15.55
CA GLY A 154 -9.63 13.20 -16.28
C GLY A 154 -10.65 14.01 -17.07
N GLY A 155 -10.76 13.74 -18.37
CA GLY A 155 -11.94 14.08 -19.17
C GLY A 155 -13.10 13.13 -18.90
#